data_AF-A0A4U5N2K7-F1
#
_entry.id   AF-A0A4U5N2K7-F1
#
_cell.length_a   1.000
_cell.length_b   1.000
_cell.length_c   1.000
_cell.angle_alpha   90.00
_cell.angle_beta   90.00
_cell.angle_gamma   90.00
#
_symmetry.space_group_name_H-M   'P 1'
#
loop_
_entity.id
_entity.type
_entity.pdbx_description
1 polymer ?
#
loop_
_entity_poly.entity_id
_entity_poly.type
_entity_poly.pdbx_seq_one_letter_code
_entity_poly.pdbx_strand_id
1 'polypeptide(L)'
;MRHRLLFLFLVCGFQQVAVRATGKEVLPEPCDCRDWYGRCKASGDKWLDDDTWMYECSQKNQSAVTFTGCQASEFAGKVAIPPDQNMTINDFWYSCSVTEQRLKYEQEPRCTINGTDHHVGDEFREGIFQWLCLETGRWVTGCYFQNETKDWVLLKIGETGYNGLVKHVCDRYLDHPGRVQYYAEVRDDIPHKSPTNKGKNQNLPELVDNRLKEEPVKWLHENAQQFIASKDNFNARIRYLPASRRKKY
;
A
#
# COMPACT_ATOMS: atom_id res chain seq x y z
N MET A 1 86.83 -64.91 5.00
CA MET A 1 85.44 -64.69 5.43
C MET A 1 85.25 -63.21 5.74
N ARG A 2 84.43 -62.48 4.96
CA ARG A 2 83.94 -61.13 5.30
C ARG A 2 82.47 -61.07 4.91
N HIS A 3 81.61 -60.86 5.91
CA HIS A 3 80.17 -60.80 5.76
C HIS A 3 79.71 -59.46 5.16
N ARG A 4 78.63 -59.58 4.38
CA ARG A 4 77.84 -58.53 3.74
C ARG A 4 77.00 -57.76 4.77
N LEU A 5 76.74 -56.48 4.51
CA LEU A 5 75.45 -55.87 4.84
C LEU A 5 75.01 -55.00 3.66
N LEU A 6 73.95 -55.44 2.99
CA LEU A 6 73.18 -54.66 2.00
C LEU A 6 72.04 -53.97 2.77
N PHE A 7 71.96 -52.64 2.70
CA PHE A 7 70.77 -51.90 3.10
C PHE A 7 69.87 -51.72 1.87
N LEU A 8 68.71 -52.39 1.86
CA LEU A 8 67.61 -52.07 0.95
C LEU A 8 66.84 -50.87 1.51
N PHE A 9 66.84 -49.75 0.78
CA PHE A 9 65.89 -48.67 1.00
C PHE A 9 64.60 -48.95 0.19
N LEU A 10 63.52 -49.22 0.91
CA LEU A 10 62.16 -49.31 0.35
C LEU A 10 61.66 -47.88 0.10
N VAL A 11 61.55 -47.46 -1.17
CA VAL A 11 60.92 -46.19 -1.53
C VAL A 11 59.43 -46.43 -1.70
N CYS A 12 58.66 -46.07 -0.68
CA CYS A 12 57.20 -46.09 -0.72
C CYS A 12 56.72 -44.81 -1.44
N GLY A 13 56.45 -44.91 -2.73
CA GLY A 13 55.90 -43.81 -3.52
C GLY A 13 54.44 -43.54 -3.16
N PHE A 14 54.18 -42.53 -2.33
CA PHE A 14 52.85 -41.96 -2.19
C PHE A 14 52.52 -41.15 -3.45
N GLN A 15 51.66 -41.68 -4.33
CA GLN A 15 51.00 -40.87 -5.34
C GLN A 15 50.00 -39.96 -4.65
N GLN A 16 50.38 -38.71 -4.41
CA GLN A 16 49.44 -37.64 -4.08
C GLN A 16 48.53 -37.41 -5.28
N VAL A 17 47.30 -37.93 -5.22
CA VAL A 17 46.24 -37.55 -6.13
C VAL A 17 45.90 -36.08 -5.86
N ALA A 18 46.42 -35.19 -6.71
CA ALA A 18 46.09 -33.78 -6.66
C ALA A 18 44.65 -33.58 -7.16
N VAL A 19 43.68 -33.59 -6.24
CA VAL A 19 42.31 -33.15 -6.52
C VAL A 19 42.33 -31.65 -6.74
N ARG A 20 42.35 -31.21 -8.01
CA ARG A 20 42.10 -29.81 -8.37
C ARG A 20 40.60 -29.55 -8.22
N ALA A 21 40.19 -29.02 -7.07
CA ALA A 21 38.85 -28.45 -6.90
C ALA A 21 38.75 -27.23 -7.83
N THR A 22 38.00 -27.35 -8.93
CA THR A 22 37.83 -26.29 -9.94
C THR A 22 36.90 -25.16 -9.47
N GLY A 23 36.45 -25.17 -8.21
CA GLY A 23 35.53 -24.18 -7.65
C GLY A 23 34.15 -24.16 -8.30
N LYS A 24 33.87 -25.03 -9.29
CA LYS A 24 32.54 -25.23 -9.84
C LYS A 24 31.77 -26.15 -8.90
N GLU A 25 30.75 -25.58 -8.25
CA GLU A 25 29.75 -26.35 -7.51
C GLU A 25 28.99 -27.22 -8.51
N VAL A 26 29.24 -28.52 -8.49
CA VAL A 26 28.48 -29.49 -9.29
C VAL A 26 27.16 -29.73 -8.57
N LEU A 27 26.07 -29.24 -9.15
CA LEU A 27 24.73 -29.49 -8.62
C LEU A 27 24.34 -30.96 -8.85
N PRO A 28 23.70 -31.65 -7.88
CA PRO A 28 23.27 -33.03 -8.05
C PRO A 28 22.13 -33.10 -9.08
N GLU A 29 22.15 -34.06 -9.99
CA GLU A 29 21.02 -34.27 -10.91
C GLU A 29 19.75 -34.68 -10.12
N PRO A 30 18.55 -34.17 -10.48
CA PRO A 30 18.21 -33.24 -11.56
C PRO A 30 18.09 -31.77 -11.08
N CYS A 31 19.20 -31.09 -10.83
CA CYS A 31 19.23 -29.69 -10.36
C CYS A 31 19.99 -28.81 -11.35
N ASP A 32 19.26 -28.03 -12.15
CA ASP A 32 19.85 -27.12 -13.14
C ASP A 32 20.21 -25.76 -12.53
N CYS A 33 19.35 -25.24 -11.65
CA CYS A 33 19.59 -24.03 -10.87
C CYS A 33 19.19 -24.20 -9.40
N ARG A 34 19.72 -23.35 -8.51
CA ARG A 34 19.24 -23.20 -7.13
C ARG A 34 18.50 -21.89 -6.93
N ASP A 35 17.26 -21.96 -6.43
CA ASP A 35 16.51 -20.79 -6.02
C ASP A 35 17.13 -20.09 -4.80
N TRP A 36 16.48 -19.03 -4.35
CA TRP A 36 16.94 -18.23 -3.23
C TRP A 36 17.11 -19.01 -1.93
N TYR A 37 16.29 -20.04 -1.73
CA TYR A 37 16.27 -20.89 -0.53
C TYR A 37 17.10 -22.16 -0.71
N GLY A 38 17.88 -22.25 -1.79
CA GLY A 38 18.71 -23.40 -2.12
C GLY A 38 17.94 -24.58 -2.73
N ARG A 39 16.64 -24.42 -3.02
CA ARG A 39 15.82 -25.46 -3.65
C ARG A 39 16.21 -25.61 -5.12
N CYS A 40 16.23 -26.85 -5.58
CA CYS A 40 16.55 -27.16 -6.96
C CYS A 40 15.42 -26.78 -7.91
N LYS A 41 15.80 -26.23 -9.06
CA LYS A 41 14.92 -25.83 -10.16
C LYS A 41 15.39 -26.50 -11.44
N ALA A 42 14.42 -26.91 -12.26
CA ALA A 42 14.68 -27.43 -13.58
C ALA A 42 14.84 -26.28 -14.58
N SER A 43 15.59 -26.52 -15.65
CA SER A 43 15.71 -25.56 -16.73
C SER A 43 14.36 -25.28 -17.38
N GLY A 44 14.08 -23.99 -17.61
CA GLY A 44 12.80 -23.49 -18.10
C GLY A 44 11.82 -23.11 -16.98
N ASP A 45 12.13 -23.44 -15.72
CA ASP A 45 11.29 -23.05 -14.60
C ASP A 45 11.22 -21.53 -14.47
N LYS A 46 9.99 -21.01 -14.40
CA LYS A 46 9.67 -19.63 -14.05
C LYS A 46 8.82 -19.64 -12.79
N TRP A 47 9.14 -18.77 -11.85
CA TRP A 47 8.36 -18.67 -10.63
C TRP A 47 8.32 -17.26 -10.07
N LEU A 48 7.29 -17.03 -9.29
CA LEU A 48 7.11 -15.86 -8.45
C LEU A 48 7.49 -16.22 -7.02
N ASP A 49 8.22 -15.34 -6.36
CA ASP A 49 8.64 -15.49 -4.98
C ASP A 49 8.21 -14.27 -4.15
N ASP A 50 7.72 -14.51 -2.94
CA ASP A 50 7.06 -13.51 -2.07
C ASP A 50 6.05 -12.61 -2.81
N ASP A 51 5.30 -13.16 -3.76
CA ASP A 51 4.33 -12.43 -4.61
C ASP A 51 4.88 -11.22 -5.36
N THR A 52 6.21 -11.09 -5.49
CA THR A 52 6.85 -9.89 -6.05
C THR A 52 8.03 -10.23 -6.94
N TRP A 53 8.89 -11.17 -6.56
CA TRP A 53 10.16 -11.37 -7.24
C TRP A 53 10.03 -12.45 -8.32
N MET A 54 10.23 -12.07 -9.58
CA MET A 54 10.13 -12.99 -10.71
C MET A 54 11.51 -13.53 -11.07
N TYR A 55 11.59 -14.84 -11.27
CA TYR A 55 12.82 -15.54 -11.58
C TYR A 55 12.64 -16.56 -12.70
N GLU A 56 13.75 -16.88 -13.36
CA GLU A 56 13.84 -17.93 -14.38
C GLU A 56 15.13 -18.75 -14.21
N CYS A 57 15.05 -20.06 -14.44
CA CYS A 57 16.19 -20.96 -14.55
C CYS A 57 16.49 -21.25 -16.04
N SER A 58 17.68 -20.88 -16.51
CA SER A 58 18.11 -21.15 -17.90
C SER A 58 19.24 -22.18 -17.95
N GLN A 59 19.20 -23.10 -18.92
CA GLN A 59 20.05 -24.30 -19.06
C GLN A 59 21.56 -24.09 -19.28
N LYS A 60 22.09 -22.85 -19.26
CA LYS A 60 23.50 -22.62 -19.60
C LYS A 60 24.42 -22.81 -18.39
N ASN A 61 24.91 -24.04 -18.22
CA ASN A 61 26.11 -24.37 -17.42
C ASN A 61 26.01 -24.08 -15.92
N GLN A 62 25.04 -24.65 -15.21
CA GLN A 62 24.93 -24.51 -13.74
C GLN A 62 24.85 -23.03 -13.33
N SER A 63 24.21 -22.20 -14.17
CA SER A 63 24.10 -20.76 -13.96
C SER A 63 23.22 -20.44 -12.76
N ALA A 64 23.60 -19.41 -12.00
CA ALA A 64 22.73 -18.81 -11.01
C ALA A 64 21.37 -18.44 -11.63
N VAL A 65 20.32 -18.57 -10.84
CA VAL A 65 18.97 -18.14 -11.21
C VAL A 65 18.98 -16.70 -11.69
N THR A 66 18.27 -16.43 -12.79
CA THR A 66 18.16 -15.09 -13.36
C THR A 66 16.94 -14.39 -12.77
N PHE A 67 17.14 -13.18 -12.25
CA PHE A 67 16.06 -12.29 -11.88
C PHE A 67 15.47 -11.65 -13.13
N THR A 68 14.17 -11.80 -13.35
CA THR A 68 13.50 -11.37 -14.59
C THR A 68 12.60 -10.17 -14.40
N GLY A 69 12.36 -9.72 -13.16
CA GLY A 69 11.59 -8.51 -12.87
C GLY A 69 10.79 -8.60 -11.58
N CYS A 70 9.97 -7.58 -11.36
CA CYS A 70 9.03 -7.50 -10.25
C CYS A 70 7.60 -7.69 -10.77
N GLN A 71 6.80 -8.51 -10.11
CA GLN A 71 5.37 -8.53 -10.32
C GLN A 71 4.74 -7.36 -9.56
N ALA A 72 3.99 -6.52 -10.28
CA ALA A 72 3.25 -5.43 -9.67
C ALA A 72 2.08 -5.94 -8.81
N SER A 73 1.55 -5.08 -7.94
CA SER A 73 0.39 -5.39 -7.10
C SER A 73 -0.88 -5.70 -7.89
N GLU A 74 -1.92 -6.16 -7.19
CA GLU A 74 -3.27 -6.34 -7.74
C GLU A 74 -3.81 -5.07 -8.42
N PHE A 75 -3.47 -3.87 -7.90
CA PHE A 75 -3.85 -2.57 -8.50
C PHE A 75 -3.36 -2.37 -9.94
N ALA A 76 -2.26 -3.03 -10.31
CA ALA A 76 -1.70 -2.99 -11.66
C ALA A 76 -2.10 -4.22 -12.48
N GLY A 77 -2.97 -5.10 -11.97
CA GLY A 77 -3.31 -6.36 -12.62
C GLY A 77 -2.15 -7.36 -12.68
N LYS A 78 -1.22 -7.33 -11.72
CA LYS A 78 -0.04 -8.22 -11.66
C LYS A 78 0.88 -8.15 -12.88
N VAL A 79 0.96 -7.00 -13.53
CA VAL A 79 1.87 -6.79 -14.66
C VAL A 79 3.34 -6.97 -14.22
N ALA A 80 4.15 -7.59 -15.09
CA ALA A 80 5.58 -7.76 -14.86
C ALA A 80 6.34 -6.47 -15.24
N ILE A 81 7.14 -5.97 -14.30
CA ILE A 81 8.02 -4.81 -14.46
C ILE A 81 9.44 -5.33 -14.65
N PRO A 82 10.11 -5.04 -15.78
CA PRO A 82 11.47 -5.50 -16.02
C PRO A 82 12.48 -4.96 -14.99
N PRO A 83 13.64 -5.61 -14.82
CA PRO A 83 14.70 -5.12 -13.95
C PRO A 83 15.19 -3.73 -14.38
N ASP A 84 15.42 -2.86 -13.40
CA ASP A 84 15.87 -1.48 -13.58
C ASP A 84 14.96 -0.64 -14.49
N GLN A 85 13.66 -0.92 -14.47
CA GLN A 85 12.64 -0.18 -15.20
C GLN A 85 11.55 0.37 -14.28
N ASN A 86 10.91 1.42 -14.80
CA ASN A 86 9.75 2.06 -14.21
C ASN A 86 8.61 1.95 -15.21
N MET A 87 7.40 1.73 -14.72
CA MET A 87 6.20 1.69 -15.55
C MET A 87 5.11 2.53 -14.92
N THR A 88 4.30 3.16 -15.75
CA THR A 88 3.09 3.86 -15.31
C THR A 88 1.89 3.05 -15.78
N ILE A 89 1.05 2.63 -14.85
CA ILE A 89 -0.11 1.76 -15.11
C ILE A 89 -1.29 2.38 -14.37
N ASN A 90 -2.36 2.69 -15.10
CA ASN A 90 -3.54 3.39 -14.59
C ASN A 90 -3.16 4.73 -13.92
N ASP A 91 -2.25 5.50 -14.53
CA ASP A 91 -1.70 6.77 -14.04
C ASP A 91 -0.84 6.73 -12.76
N PHE A 92 -0.60 5.55 -12.18
CA PHE A 92 0.31 5.39 -11.05
C PHE A 92 1.65 4.80 -11.46
N TRP A 93 2.74 5.27 -10.86
CA TRP A 93 4.07 4.74 -11.13
C TRP A 93 4.40 3.50 -10.30
N TYR A 94 5.18 2.61 -10.90
CA TYR A 94 5.75 1.42 -10.27
C TYR A 94 7.20 1.28 -10.73
N SER A 95 8.07 0.74 -9.88
CA SER A 95 9.48 0.56 -10.20
C SER A 95 10.04 -0.76 -9.67
N CYS A 96 10.98 -1.32 -10.42
CA CYS A 96 11.73 -2.51 -10.05
C CYS A 96 13.22 -2.21 -10.14
N SER A 97 13.84 -1.79 -9.05
CA SER A 97 15.26 -1.44 -8.99
C SER A 97 16.11 -2.63 -8.55
N VAL A 98 17.23 -2.83 -9.25
CA VAL A 98 18.20 -3.88 -8.98
C VAL A 98 19.56 -3.26 -8.69
N THR A 99 20.19 -3.72 -7.62
CA THR A 99 21.56 -3.34 -7.25
C THR A 99 22.32 -4.59 -6.84
N GLU A 100 23.64 -4.48 -6.70
CA GLU A 100 24.48 -5.59 -6.24
C GLU A 100 24.18 -6.03 -4.79
N GLN A 101 23.45 -5.21 -4.03
CA GLN A 101 23.13 -5.46 -2.62
C GLN A 101 21.67 -5.81 -2.38
N ARG A 102 20.75 -5.39 -3.26
CA ARG A 102 19.31 -5.57 -3.06
C ARG A 102 18.50 -5.51 -4.34
N LEU A 103 17.35 -6.17 -4.30
CA LEU A 103 16.21 -5.95 -5.19
C LEU A 103 15.21 -5.05 -4.45
N LYS A 104 14.61 -4.09 -5.15
CA LYS A 104 13.65 -3.15 -4.58
C LYS A 104 12.47 -2.99 -5.54
N TYR A 105 11.29 -3.33 -5.06
CA TYR A 105 10.02 -3.02 -5.72
C TYR A 105 9.38 -1.85 -4.99
N GLU A 106 8.91 -0.85 -5.74
CA GLU A 106 8.14 0.27 -5.20
C GLU A 106 6.94 0.55 -6.08
N GLN A 107 5.87 1.00 -5.45
CA GLN A 107 4.68 1.49 -6.11
C GLN A 107 4.28 2.83 -5.50
N GLU A 108 3.66 3.66 -6.31
CA GLU A 108 3.10 4.92 -5.85
C GLU A 108 2.02 4.67 -4.78
N PRO A 109 2.11 5.33 -3.60
CA PRO A 109 1.06 5.28 -2.59
C PRO A 109 -0.25 5.87 -3.13
N ARG A 110 -1.39 5.31 -2.69
CA ARG A 110 -2.71 5.78 -3.10
C ARG A 110 -3.78 5.48 -2.05
N CYS A 111 -4.96 6.08 -2.23
CA CYS A 111 -6.17 5.74 -1.48
C CYS A 111 -7.21 5.14 -2.43
N THR A 112 -7.62 3.90 -2.20
CA THR A 112 -8.67 3.23 -3.00
C THR A 112 -9.99 3.23 -2.26
N ILE A 113 -10.92 4.08 -2.68
CA ILE A 113 -12.23 4.27 -2.04
C ILE A 113 -13.33 3.88 -3.03
N ASN A 114 -14.11 2.85 -2.68
CA ASN A 114 -15.19 2.31 -3.53
C ASN A 114 -14.75 2.00 -4.96
N GLY A 115 -13.50 1.54 -5.13
CA GLY A 115 -12.90 1.21 -6.43
C GLY A 115 -12.35 2.40 -7.22
N THR A 116 -12.40 3.61 -6.66
CA THR A 116 -11.73 4.80 -7.23
C THR A 116 -10.39 5.00 -6.54
N ASP A 117 -9.32 5.14 -7.33
CA ASP A 117 -7.98 5.42 -6.83
C ASP A 117 -7.72 6.93 -6.82
N HIS A 118 -7.16 7.43 -5.71
CA HIS A 118 -6.76 8.82 -5.52
C HIS A 118 -5.24 8.91 -5.28
N HIS A 119 -4.60 9.90 -5.89
CA HIS A 119 -3.20 10.20 -5.63
C HIS A 119 -3.03 10.82 -4.23
N VAL A 120 -1.83 10.66 -3.67
CA VAL A 120 -1.48 11.36 -2.44
C VAL A 120 -1.52 12.86 -2.65
N GLY A 121 -2.21 13.57 -1.76
CA GLY A 121 -2.50 14.99 -1.89
C GLY A 121 -3.86 15.30 -2.48
N ASP A 122 -4.55 14.34 -3.09
CA ASP A 122 -5.89 14.56 -3.62
C ASP A 122 -6.90 14.79 -2.49
N GLU A 123 -7.73 15.81 -2.67
CA GLU A 123 -8.93 16.01 -1.87
C GLU A 123 -10.13 15.39 -2.60
N PHE A 124 -10.85 14.54 -1.91
CA PHE A 124 -12.03 13.89 -2.44
C PHE A 124 -13.15 13.88 -1.41
N ARG A 125 -14.37 13.66 -1.90
CA ARG A 125 -15.57 13.66 -1.07
C ARG A 125 -16.14 12.27 -0.94
N GLU A 126 -16.40 11.84 0.29
CA GLU A 126 -17.15 10.63 0.58
C GLU A 126 -18.26 10.96 1.58
N GLY A 127 -19.52 10.80 1.14
CA GLY A 127 -20.69 11.23 1.91
C GLY A 127 -20.67 12.74 2.15
N ILE A 128 -20.71 13.12 3.42
CA ILE A 128 -20.62 14.52 3.84
C ILE A 128 -19.19 14.95 4.18
N PHE A 129 -18.20 14.07 4.20
CA PHE A 129 -16.86 14.43 4.63
C PHE A 129 -15.96 14.71 3.44
N GLN A 130 -15.13 15.74 3.59
CA GLN A 130 -13.97 15.95 2.73
C GLN A 130 -12.80 15.17 3.30
N TRP A 131 -12.16 14.39 2.44
CA TRP A 131 -11.00 13.57 2.76
C TRP A 131 -9.80 14.04 1.96
N LEU A 132 -8.63 14.00 2.59
CA LEU A 132 -7.33 14.14 1.96
C LEU A 132 -6.68 12.76 1.89
N CYS A 133 -6.22 12.36 0.71
CA CYS A 133 -5.42 11.15 0.56
C CYS A 133 -3.98 11.40 1.02
N LEU A 134 -3.47 10.51 1.87
CA LEU A 134 -2.11 10.51 2.41
C LEU A 134 -1.42 9.19 2.06
N GLU A 135 -0.09 9.16 2.15
CA GLU A 135 0.67 7.93 1.88
C GLU A 135 0.29 6.76 2.82
N THR A 136 -0.18 7.08 4.02
CA THR A 136 -0.49 6.14 5.09
C THR A 136 -1.98 5.84 5.22
N GLY A 137 -2.85 6.51 4.48
CA GLY A 137 -4.30 6.42 4.63
C GLY A 137 -5.00 7.69 4.19
N ARG A 138 -6.15 7.99 4.80
CA ARG A 138 -6.94 9.18 4.48
C ARG A 138 -7.35 9.93 5.73
N TRP A 139 -7.45 11.24 5.60
CA TRP A 139 -7.69 12.16 6.71
C TRP A 139 -8.86 13.10 6.42
N VAL A 140 -9.77 13.28 7.37
CA VAL A 140 -10.89 14.22 7.22
C VAL A 140 -10.38 15.65 7.36
N THR A 141 -10.62 16.48 6.34
CA THR A 141 -10.22 17.90 6.32
C THR A 141 -11.40 18.85 6.52
N GLY A 142 -12.64 18.39 6.29
CA GLY A 142 -13.83 19.20 6.46
C GLY A 142 -15.13 18.42 6.25
N CYS A 143 -16.25 19.14 6.29
CA CYS A 143 -17.59 18.62 6.11
C CYS A 143 -18.35 19.45 5.08
N TYR A 144 -19.13 18.80 4.22
CA TYR A 144 -20.00 19.42 3.24
C TYR A 144 -21.43 19.48 3.75
N PHE A 145 -22.09 20.60 3.52
CA PHE A 145 -23.55 20.73 3.66
C PHE A 145 -24.15 21.33 2.39
N GLN A 146 -25.44 21.12 2.16
CA GLN A 146 -26.16 21.78 1.07
C GLN A 146 -26.76 23.08 1.55
N ASN A 147 -26.53 24.15 0.80
CA ASN A 147 -27.17 25.45 1.01
C ASN A 147 -28.60 25.47 0.40
N GLU A 148 -29.29 26.62 0.50
CA GLU A 148 -30.64 26.82 -0.06
C GLU A 148 -30.74 26.56 -1.57
N THR A 149 -29.66 26.82 -2.31
CA THR A 149 -29.57 26.62 -3.77
C THR A 149 -29.23 25.17 -4.16
N LYS A 150 -29.11 24.27 -3.17
CA LYS A 150 -28.66 22.87 -3.31
C LYS A 150 -27.20 22.71 -3.72
N ASP A 151 -26.42 23.78 -3.65
CA ASP A 151 -24.97 23.73 -3.84
C ASP A 151 -24.29 23.21 -2.59
N TRP A 152 -23.23 22.42 -2.79
CA TRP A 152 -22.43 21.88 -1.70
C TRP A 152 -21.38 22.89 -1.25
N VAL A 153 -21.45 23.25 0.03
CA VAL A 153 -20.52 24.18 0.67
C VAL A 153 -19.65 23.41 1.66
N LEU A 154 -18.35 23.64 1.59
CA LEU A 154 -17.37 23.05 2.49
C LEU A 154 -17.22 23.91 3.76
N LEU A 155 -17.30 23.25 4.90
CA LEU A 155 -16.90 23.76 6.21
C LEU A 155 -15.59 23.08 6.61
N LYS A 156 -14.57 23.86 6.97
CA LYS A 156 -13.38 23.31 7.62
C LYS A 156 -13.73 22.84 9.03
N ILE A 157 -12.90 21.95 9.57
CA ILE A 157 -13.05 21.51 10.95
C ILE A 157 -12.94 22.72 11.90
N GLY A 158 -13.94 22.88 12.77
CA GLY A 158 -14.12 24.01 13.68
C GLY A 158 -15.02 25.12 13.12
N GLU A 159 -15.42 25.04 11.85
CA GLU A 159 -16.29 26.05 11.24
C GLU A 159 -17.77 25.71 11.41
N THR A 160 -18.58 26.77 11.37
CA THR A 160 -20.04 26.72 11.39
C THR A 160 -20.58 27.44 10.16
N GLY A 161 -21.46 26.77 9.43
CA GLY A 161 -22.24 27.33 8.34
C GLY A 161 -23.66 27.62 8.76
N TYR A 162 -24.32 28.56 8.07
CA TYR A 162 -25.71 28.90 8.32
C TYR A 162 -26.51 28.76 7.03
N ASN A 163 -27.67 28.11 7.15
CA ASN A 163 -28.65 27.95 6.11
C ASN A 163 -30.03 28.32 6.69
N GLY A 164 -30.41 29.59 6.56
CA GLY A 164 -31.59 30.16 7.22
C GLY A 164 -31.54 30.01 8.76
N LEU A 165 -32.50 29.26 9.30
CA LEU A 165 -32.61 28.95 10.74
C LEU A 165 -31.77 27.75 11.18
N VAL A 166 -31.15 27.04 10.22
CA VAL A 166 -30.34 25.85 10.49
C VAL A 166 -28.87 26.25 10.56
N LYS A 167 -28.23 25.85 11.65
CA LYS A 167 -26.80 25.94 11.90
C LYS A 167 -26.18 24.58 11.58
N HIS A 168 -25.17 24.59 10.73
CA HIS A 168 -24.39 23.41 10.34
C HIS A 168 -23.03 23.49 11.00
N VAL A 169 -22.60 22.46 11.71
CA VAL A 169 -21.33 22.45 12.45
C VAL A 169 -20.47 21.30 11.96
N CYS A 170 -19.20 21.58 11.66
CA CYS A 170 -18.16 20.59 11.41
C CYS A 170 -17.10 20.72 12.50
N ASP A 171 -16.96 19.71 13.35
CA ASP A 171 -16.24 19.84 14.62
C ASP A 171 -15.50 18.53 14.97
N ARG A 172 -14.54 18.60 15.89
CA ARG A 172 -13.94 17.39 16.48
C ARG A 172 -14.69 17.02 17.74
N TYR A 173 -15.11 15.77 17.82
CA TYR A 173 -15.81 15.24 18.99
C TYR A 173 -14.95 15.49 20.25
N LEU A 174 -15.46 16.31 21.18
CA LEU A 174 -14.69 16.79 22.34
C LEU A 174 -14.11 15.63 23.17
N ASP A 175 -14.91 14.59 23.40
CA ASP A 175 -14.51 13.43 24.20
C ASP A 175 -13.56 12.48 23.44
N HIS A 176 -13.55 12.57 22.10
CA HIS A 176 -12.75 11.71 21.23
C HIS A 176 -12.20 12.52 20.04
N PRO A 177 -11.09 13.25 20.20
CA PRO A 177 -10.57 14.16 19.18
C PRO A 177 -10.18 13.46 17.86
N GLY A 178 -10.01 12.14 17.88
CA GLY A 178 -9.82 11.30 16.69
C GLY A 178 -11.10 11.02 15.89
N ARG A 179 -12.22 11.69 16.22
CA ARG A 179 -13.49 11.63 15.50
C ARG A 179 -13.91 13.02 15.08
N VAL A 180 -14.24 13.17 13.81
CA VAL A 180 -14.89 14.38 13.29
C VAL A 180 -16.38 14.12 13.27
N GLN A 181 -17.13 15.09 13.76
CA GLN A 181 -18.58 15.08 13.74
C GLN A 181 -19.11 16.20 12.85
N TYR A 182 -20.20 15.88 12.18
CA TYR A 182 -21.05 16.87 11.55
C TYR A 182 -22.44 16.75 12.14
N TYR A 183 -23.04 17.91 12.41
CA TYR A 183 -24.44 17.97 12.81
C TYR A 183 -25.10 19.27 12.36
N ALA A 184 -26.42 19.19 12.19
CA ALA A 184 -27.28 20.33 11.96
C ALA A 184 -28.18 20.56 13.18
N GLU A 185 -28.32 21.82 13.60
CA GLU A 185 -29.16 22.23 14.74
C GLU A 185 -29.92 23.54 14.45
N VAL A 186 -30.95 23.85 15.22
CA VAL A 186 -31.60 25.16 15.16
C VAL A 186 -30.70 26.18 15.84
N ARG A 187 -30.56 27.35 15.22
CA ARG A 187 -29.89 28.51 15.80
C ARG A 187 -30.50 28.91 17.15
N ASP A 188 -29.65 29.10 18.16
CA ASP A 188 -29.97 29.58 19.50
C ASP A 188 -29.69 31.08 19.69
N ASP A 189 -28.92 31.67 18.77
CA ASP A 189 -28.48 33.07 18.76
C ASP A 189 -29.54 34.06 18.24
N ILE A 190 -30.56 33.54 17.55
CA ILE A 190 -31.72 34.33 17.11
C ILE A 190 -32.90 34.00 18.02
N PRO A 191 -33.57 35.00 18.63
CA PRO A 191 -34.78 34.79 19.42
C PRO A 191 -35.88 34.10 18.59
N HIS A 192 -35.95 32.78 18.66
CA HIS A 192 -37.06 32.00 18.16
C HIS A 192 -38.07 31.85 19.29
N LYS A 193 -39.26 32.43 19.14
CA LYS A 193 -40.36 32.13 20.06
C LYS A 193 -40.80 30.68 19.81
N SER A 194 -40.37 29.76 20.66
CA SER A 194 -41.07 28.50 20.88
C SER A 194 -42.35 28.82 21.67
N PRO A 195 -43.55 28.76 21.08
CA PRO A 195 -44.76 29.18 21.76
C PRO A 195 -45.02 28.30 22.99
N THR A 196 -45.33 28.95 24.12
CA THR A 196 -45.53 28.34 25.45
C THR A 196 -46.85 27.55 25.58
N ASN A 197 -47.70 27.60 24.55
CA ASN A 197 -48.84 26.70 24.40
C ASN A 197 -48.41 25.57 23.47
N LYS A 198 -48.73 24.31 23.80
CA LYS A 198 -48.75 23.19 22.84
C LYS A 198 -49.84 23.42 21.77
N GLY A 199 -49.70 24.51 21.01
CA GLY A 199 -50.35 24.78 19.75
C GLY A 199 -49.24 24.88 18.71
N LYS A 200 -49.49 24.31 17.52
CA LYS A 200 -48.62 24.37 16.35
C LYS A 200 -47.92 25.72 16.27
N ASN A 201 -46.58 25.70 16.36
CA ASN A 201 -45.77 26.87 16.15
C ASN A 201 -45.95 27.32 14.69
N GLN A 202 -46.58 28.47 14.46
CA GLN A 202 -46.83 29.02 13.11
C GLN A 202 -45.61 29.77 12.54
N ASN A 203 -44.56 29.98 13.35
CA ASN A 203 -43.26 30.52 12.91
C ASN A 203 -42.24 29.42 12.62
N LEU A 204 -42.50 28.20 13.07
CA LEU A 204 -42.06 27.05 12.31
C LEU A 204 -43.05 26.93 11.15
N PRO A 205 -42.60 26.65 9.92
CA PRO A 205 -43.53 26.24 8.89
C PRO A 205 -44.40 25.13 9.50
N GLU A 206 -45.73 25.21 9.34
CA GLU A 206 -46.55 24.05 9.69
C GLU A 206 -45.90 22.83 9.03
N LEU A 207 -46.06 21.62 9.61
CA LEU A 207 -45.61 20.36 9.00
C LEU A 207 -46.17 20.10 7.57
N VAL A 208 -46.86 21.09 7.00
CA VAL A 208 -47.40 21.22 5.66
C VAL A 208 -47.20 22.68 5.14
N ASP A 209 -46.03 23.30 5.32
CA ASP A 209 -45.66 24.43 4.44
C ASP A 209 -45.26 23.83 3.10
N ASN A 210 -46.25 23.78 2.21
CA ASN A 210 -46.19 23.26 0.84
C ASN A 210 -45.18 23.98 -0.07
N ARG A 211 -44.24 24.77 0.48
CA ARG A 211 -43.06 25.29 -0.20
C ARG A 211 -41.90 24.30 -0.20
N LEU A 212 -41.76 23.50 0.84
CA LEU A 212 -40.86 22.34 0.84
C LEU A 212 -41.72 21.14 0.42
N LYS A 213 -41.72 20.82 -0.87
CA LYS A 213 -42.51 19.72 -1.44
C LYS A 213 -42.11 18.32 -0.91
N GLU A 214 -41.08 18.24 -0.08
CA GLU A 214 -40.50 17.02 0.48
C GLU A 214 -40.15 17.26 1.95
N GLU A 215 -40.27 16.23 2.79
CA GLU A 215 -39.96 16.29 4.23
C GLU A 215 -38.57 16.93 4.46
N PRO A 216 -38.42 17.91 5.37
CA PRO A 216 -37.11 18.44 5.68
C PRO A 216 -36.22 17.29 6.15
N VAL A 217 -35.08 17.14 5.47
CA VAL A 217 -34.09 16.09 5.69
C VAL A 217 -33.90 15.90 7.20
N LYS A 218 -34.13 14.66 7.68
CA LYS A 218 -33.85 14.21 9.05
C LYS A 218 -32.62 14.95 9.58
N TRP A 219 -32.72 15.57 10.75
CA TRP A 219 -31.58 16.12 11.50
C TRP A 219 -30.36 15.22 11.31
N LEU A 220 -29.39 15.70 10.53
CA LEU A 220 -28.30 14.85 10.08
C LEU A 220 -27.21 14.95 11.13
N HIS A 221 -26.90 13.82 11.75
CA HIS A 221 -25.74 13.67 12.61
C HIS A 221 -24.93 12.51 12.07
N GLU A 222 -23.71 12.81 11.66
CA GLU A 222 -22.78 11.84 11.08
C GLU A 222 -21.41 12.02 11.70
N ASN A 223 -20.73 10.90 11.86
CA ASN A 223 -19.43 10.83 12.51
C ASN A 223 -18.48 10.03 11.63
N ALA A 224 -17.25 10.51 11.50
CA ALA A 224 -16.17 9.79 10.85
C ALA A 224 -14.96 9.71 11.78
N GLN A 225 -14.20 8.60 11.68
CA GLN A 225 -12.85 8.61 12.21
C GLN A 225 -12.06 9.68 11.46
N GLN A 226 -11.34 10.51 12.20
CA GLN A 226 -10.54 11.59 11.63
C GLN A 226 -9.48 11.05 10.67
N PHE A 227 -8.95 9.87 10.98
CA PHE A 227 -7.97 9.17 10.15
C PHE A 227 -8.41 7.71 9.96
N ILE A 228 -8.32 7.24 8.72
CA ILE A 228 -8.48 5.83 8.37
C ILE A 228 -7.18 5.40 7.69
N ALA A 229 -6.47 4.47 8.32
CA ALA A 229 -5.24 3.92 7.77
C ALA A 229 -5.51 3.19 6.44
N SER A 230 -4.56 3.25 5.52
CA SER A 230 -4.60 2.44 4.32
C SER A 230 -4.57 0.95 4.70
N LYS A 231 -5.31 0.15 3.94
CA LYS A 231 -5.28 -1.32 4.08
C LYS A 231 -4.01 -1.92 3.47
N ASP A 232 -3.32 -1.16 2.61
CA ASP A 232 -2.09 -1.61 1.98
C ASP A 232 -0.93 -1.49 2.95
N ASN A 233 -0.33 -2.64 3.27
CA ASN A 233 0.68 -2.69 4.31
C ASN A 233 2.02 -2.06 3.87
N PHE A 234 2.35 -2.07 2.58
CA PHE A 234 3.67 -1.61 2.10
C PHE A 234 3.64 -1.09 0.66
N ASN A 235 4.10 0.16 0.46
CA ASN A 235 4.35 0.74 -0.87
C ASN A 235 5.72 0.33 -1.45
N ALA A 236 6.54 -0.35 -0.65
CA ALA A 236 7.86 -0.81 -1.05
C ALA A 236 8.18 -2.18 -0.46
N ARG A 237 8.84 -3.04 -1.24
CA ARG A 237 9.40 -4.32 -0.81
C ARG A 237 10.88 -4.34 -1.15
N ILE A 238 11.71 -4.75 -0.20
CA ILE A 238 13.16 -4.81 -0.36
C ILE A 238 13.65 -6.21 -0.02
N ARG A 239 14.46 -6.80 -0.90
CA ARG A 239 15.15 -8.06 -0.67
C ARG A 239 16.65 -7.85 -0.78
N TYR A 240 17.37 -8.04 0.33
CA TYR A 240 18.83 -7.94 0.35
C TYR A 240 19.49 -9.19 -0.23
N LEU A 241 20.49 -9.00 -1.10
CA LEU A 241 21.26 -10.07 -1.72
C LEU A 241 22.27 -10.69 -0.75
N PRO A 242 22.35 -12.04 -0.66
CA PRO A 242 23.31 -12.74 0.18
C PRO A 242 24.73 -12.48 -0.33
N ALA A 243 25.71 -12.58 0.57
CA ALA A 243 27.12 -12.31 0.26
C ALA A 243 27.66 -13.16 -0.90
N SER A 244 27.14 -14.38 -1.09
CA SER A 244 27.48 -15.27 -2.21
C SER A 244 27.08 -14.73 -3.58
N ARG A 245 26.16 -13.76 -3.64
CA ARG A 245 25.62 -13.15 -4.87
C ARG A 245 25.97 -11.66 -5.01
N ARG A 246 26.73 -11.09 -4.08
CA ARG A 246 27.30 -9.73 -4.22
C ARG A 246 28.52 -9.83 -5.15
N LYS A 247 28.74 -8.86 -6.05
CA LYS A 247 30.00 -8.82 -6.80
C LYS A 247 31.15 -8.68 -5.79
N LYS A 248 32.16 -9.55 -5.91
CA LYS A 248 33.40 -9.39 -5.16
C LYS A 248 34.25 -8.34 -5.86
N TYR A 249 34.71 -7.35 -5.11
CA TYR A 249 35.70 -6.36 -5.54
C TYR A 249 37.09 -6.99 -5.58
#